data_AF-A0A0F6SDK9-F1
#
_entry.id   AF-A0A0F6SDK9-F1
#
_cell.length_a   1.000
_cell.length_b   1.000
_cell.length_c   1.000
_cell.angle_alpha   90.00
_cell.angle_beta   90.00
_cell.angle_gamma   90.00
#
_symmetry.space_group_name_H-M   'P 1'
#
loop_
_entity.id
_entity.type
_entity.pdbx_description
1 polymer ?
#
loop_
_entity_poly.entity_id
_entity_poly.type
_entity_poly.pdbx_seq_one_letter_code
_entity_poly.pdbx_strand_id
1 'polypeptide(L)'
;MLVHEAEVRVSDDPTNSAAPEPEPEDTTGAKATKLSKKKRRRGAPSETTVPTRLPGEGTVEGEKLREANAAFEAGNYALVRTLTSELERASDPTIVDAARDLARRTAVDPLQMTFLVLCAVALLVITYVYVLR
;
A
#
# COMPACT_ATOMS: atom_id res chain seq x y z
N MET A 1 -19.97 -54.10 -23.51
CA MET A 1 -18.71 -54.59 -24.09
C MET A 1 -17.59 -53.63 -23.66
N LEU A 2 -16.63 -54.16 -22.88
CA LEU A 2 -15.26 -53.69 -22.61
C LEU A 2 -15.13 -52.25 -22.04
N VAL A 3 -15.10 -52.01 -20.72
CA VAL A 3 -14.12 -52.40 -19.69
C VAL A 3 -12.68 -52.19 -20.14
N HIS A 4 -12.08 -51.05 -19.75
CA HIS A 4 -10.64 -50.84 -19.73
C HIS A 4 -10.13 -51.02 -18.30
N GLU A 5 -9.71 -52.26 -18.01
CA GLU A 5 -8.70 -52.60 -17.01
C GLU A 5 -7.30 -52.31 -17.57
N ALA A 6 -6.40 -51.85 -16.70
CA ALA A 6 -4.96 -52.16 -16.63
C ALA A 6 -4.36 -51.18 -15.60
N GLU A 7 -4.12 -51.62 -14.36
CA GLU A 7 -2.84 -52.18 -13.88
C GLU A 7 -1.68 -51.15 -13.85
N VAL A 8 -0.78 -51.06 -12.86
CA VAL A 8 -0.56 -51.57 -11.50
C VAL A 8 0.95 -51.34 -11.24
N ARG A 9 1.33 -51.25 -9.95
CA ARG A 9 2.69 -51.35 -9.35
C ARG A 9 3.56 -50.08 -9.37
N VAL A 10 3.82 -49.46 -8.21
CA VAL A 10 4.63 -49.92 -7.03
C VAL A 10 6.10 -50.02 -7.39
N SER A 11 6.92 -49.19 -6.76
CA SER A 11 8.12 -49.66 -6.06
C SER A 11 8.73 -48.54 -5.20
N ASP A 12 8.80 -48.86 -3.92
CA ASP A 12 9.61 -48.24 -2.87
C ASP A 12 11.09 -48.09 -3.26
N ASP A 13 11.74 -47.04 -2.75
CA ASP A 13 13.11 -47.23 -2.23
C ASP A 13 13.37 -46.27 -1.03
N PRO A 14 13.68 -46.81 0.16
CA PRO A 14 13.96 -46.07 1.39
C PRO A 14 15.45 -45.72 1.53
N THR A 15 15.77 -44.97 2.59
CA THR A 15 17.11 -44.91 3.23
C THR A 15 18.10 -43.89 2.63
N ASN A 16 18.15 -42.69 3.21
CA ASN A 16 19.43 -42.02 3.38
C ASN A 16 19.63 -41.73 4.87
N SER A 17 20.24 -42.72 5.52
CA SER A 17 20.79 -42.65 6.86
C SER A 17 22.26 -42.26 6.73
N ALA A 18 22.60 -41.05 7.16
CA ALA A 18 23.99 -40.66 7.45
C ALA A 18 23.98 -39.45 8.38
N ALA A 19 23.78 -39.70 9.68
CA ALA A 19 24.38 -38.88 10.73
C ALA A 19 25.86 -39.27 10.86
N PRO A 20 26.74 -38.30 11.17
CA PRO A 20 27.22 -38.23 12.54
C PRO A 20 27.34 -36.78 13.10
N GLU A 21 26.89 -36.59 14.35
CA GLU A 21 27.43 -35.61 15.32
C GLU A 21 28.88 -35.98 15.71
N PRO A 22 29.70 -35.17 16.42
CA PRO A 22 29.40 -33.94 17.19
C PRO A 22 30.42 -32.79 16.92
N GLU A 23 30.32 -31.67 17.65
CA GLU A 23 31.42 -30.85 18.23
C GLU A 23 30.83 -29.49 18.73
N PRO A 24 30.61 -29.29 20.04
CA PRO A 24 30.37 -27.98 20.62
C PRO A 24 31.55 -27.55 21.49
N GLU A 25 32.49 -26.78 20.94
CA GLU A 25 33.53 -26.07 21.71
C GLU A 25 33.45 -24.55 21.51
N ASP A 26 32.85 -23.94 22.54
CA ASP A 26 33.41 -22.86 23.35
C ASP A 26 33.49 -21.39 22.84
N THR A 27 33.33 -20.51 23.85
CA THR A 27 33.69 -19.08 23.96
C THR A 27 32.70 -17.99 23.52
N THR A 28 31.82 -17.65 24.47
CA THR A 28 31.73 -16.30 25.09
C THR A 28 32.53 -15.18 24.42
N GLY A 29 31.84 -14.16 23.87
CA GLY A 29 32.52 -12.94 23.41
C GLY A 29 31.60 -11.86 22.89
N ALA A 30 31.02 -11.09 23.80
CA ALA A 30 30.14 -9.98 23.53
C ALA A 30 30.78 -8.83 22.72
N LYS A 31 29.88 -8.06 22.07
CA LYS A 31 30.02 -6.69 21.53
C LYS A 31 30.54 -6.55 20.09
N ALA A 32 29.68 -6.89 19.14
CA ALA A 32 29.69 -6.25 17.82
C ALA A 32 28.70 -5.07 17.81
N THR A 33 29.26 -3.90 17.55
CA THR A 33 28.66 -2.59 17.42
C THR A 33 27.56 -2.55 16.35
N LYS A 34 26.53 -1.74 16.63
CA LYS A 34 25.26 -1.63 15.91
C LYS A 34 25.47 -1.33 14.42
N LEU A 35 25.05 -2.28 13.58
CA LEU A 35 24.86 -2.14 12.15
C LEU A 35 23.88 -1.00 11.84
N SER A 36 24.39 0.16 11.41
CA SER A 36 23.58 1.19 10.74
C SER A 36 23.25 0.71 9.33
N LYS A 37 22.26 -0.19 9.23
CA LYS A 37 21.70 -0.69 7.99
C LYS A 37 20.94 0.45 7.30
N LYS A 38 21.67 1.29 6.56
CA LYS A 38 21.17 2.31 5.64
C LYS A 38 20.29 1.60 4.60
N LYS A 39 19.02 1.42 4.93
CA LYS A 39 17.98 0.85 4.07
C LYS A 39 17.78 1.83 2.92
N ARG A 40 18.54 1.63 1.85
CA ARG A 40 18.31 2.25 0.54
C ARG A 40 16.85 1.95 0.21
N ARG A 41 15.99 2.98 0.31
CA ARG A 41 14.63 2.91 -0.20
C ARG A 41 14.80 2.72 -1.71
N ARG A 42 14.72 1.46 -2.16
CA ARG A 42 14.49 1.13 -3.55
C ARG A 42 13.27 1.95 -3.95
N GLY A 43 13.46 2.91 -4.84
CA GLY A 43 12.36 3.53 -5.54
C GLY A 43 11.56 2.41 -6.17
N ALA A 44 10.33 2.22 -5.67
CA ALA A 44 9.37 1.43 -6.39
C ALA A 44 9.19 2.12 -7.75
N PRO A 45 9.24 1.39 -8.87
CA PRO A 45 8.83 1.95 -10.14
C PRO A 45 7.35 2.34 -10.00
N SER A 46 7.07 3.65 -9.98
CA SER A 46 5.73 4.15 -10.27
C SER A 46 5.48 3.87 -11.75
N GLU A 47 5.08 2.64 -12.06
CA GLU A 47 4.33 2.40 -13.27
C GLU A 47 3.00 3.14 -13.11
N THR A 48 2.92 4.30 -13.76
CA THR A 48 1.67 4.95 -14.12
C THR A 48 1.01 4.10 -15.22
N THR A 49 0.67 2.85 -14.90
CA THR A 49 -0.29 2.08 -15.68
C THR A 49 -1.64 2.68 -15.33
N VAL A 50 -2.11 3.62 -16.14
CA VAL A 50 -3.51 4.04 -16.14
C VAL A 50 -4.31 2.77 -16.38
N PRO A 51 -5.08 2.24 -15.41
CA PRO A 51 -5.88 1.06 -15.66
C PRO A 51 -6.95 1.47 -16.66
N THR A 52 -6.83 0.98 -17.90
CA THR A 52 -7.73 1.27 -19.03
C THR A 52 -9.19 0.88 -18.77
N ARG A 53 -9.50 0.20 -17.67
CA ARG A 53 -10.86 -0.01 -17.16
C ARG A 53 -10.86 0.08 -15.63
N LEU A 54 -11.68 0.97 -15.08
CA LEU A 54 -11.92 0.99 -13.64
C LEU A 54 -12.78 -0.23 -13.27
N PRO A 55 -12.52 -0.87 -12.11
CA PRO A 55 -13.36 -1.97 -11.62
C PRO A 55 -14.81 -1.49 -11.42
N GLY A 56 -15.78 -2.38 -11.69
CA GLY A 56 -17.21 -2.07 -11.54
C GLY A 56 -17.86 -1.34 -12.72
N GLU A 57 -17.30 -1.40 -13.94
CA GLU A 57 -17.95 -0.82 -15.12
C GLU A 57 -19.41 -1.30 -15.28
N GLY A 58 -20.36 -0.36 -15.22
CA GLY A 58 -21.80 -0.63 -15.32
C GLY A 58 -22.53 -0.79 -13.98
N THR A 59 -21.83 -0.70 -12.85
CA THR A 59 -22.46 -0.62 -11.51
C THR A 59 -22.50 0.81 -11.00
N VAL A 60 -23.43 1.10 -10.09
CA VAL A 60 -23.57 2.43 -9.47
C VAL A 60 -22.30 2.81 -8.71
N GLU A 61 -21.66 1.83 -8.08
CA GLU A 61 -20.40 2.02 -7.35
C GLU A 61 -19.23 2.30 -8.29
N GLY A 62 -19.17 1.66 -9.46
CA GLY A 62 -18.14 1.91 -10.46
C GLY A 62 -18.29 3.27 -11.15
N GLU A 63 -19.53 3.76 -11.33
CA GLU A 63 -19.78 5.13 -11.80
C GLU A 63 -19.28 6.17 -10.80
N LYS A 64 -19.56 5.97 -9.50
CA LYS A 64 -19.02 6.83 -8.44
C LYS A 64 -17.49 6.78 -8.37
N LEU A 65 -16.87 5.62 -8.61
CA LEU A 65 -15.42 5.50 -8.67
C LEU A 65 -14.84 6.30 -9.85
N ARG A 66 -15.50 6.25 -11.00
CA ARG A 66 -15.13 7.04 -12.19
C ARG A 66 -15.29 8.54 -11.93
N GLU A 67 -16.36 8.95 -11.28
CA GLU A 67 -16.58 10.34 -10.87
C GLU A 67 -15.51 10.81 -9.88
N ALA A 68 -15.14 9.98 -8.90
CA ALA A 68 -14.04 10.27 -7.99
C ALA A 68 -12.70 10.43 -8.73
N ASN A 69 -12.45 9.61 -9.75
CA ASN A 69 -11.24 9.73 -10.56
C ASN A 69 -11.24 11.01 -11.42
N ALA A 70 -12.37 11.38 -12.01
CA ALA A 70 -12.53 12.64 -12.75
C ALA A 70 -12.35 13.86 -11.82
N ALA A 71 -12.88 13.79 -10.60
CA ALA A 71 -12.68 14.83 -9.58
C ALA A 71 -11.21 14.95 -9.15
N PHE A 72 -10.47 13.84 -9.12
CA PHE A 72 -9.03 13.83 -8.86
C PHE A 72 -8.25 14.54 -9.98
N GLU A 73 -8.58 14.25 -11.23
CA GLU A 73 -7.97 14.91 -12.40
C GLU A 73 -8.29 16.42 -12.44
N ALA A 74 -9.48 16.81 -12.01
CA ALA A 74 -9.89 18.21 -11.89
C ALA A 74 -9.32 18.92 -10.63
N GLY A 75 -8.58 18.22 -9.77
CA GLY A 75 -8.04 18.77 -8.52
C GLY A 75 -9.07 19.04 -7.43
N ASN A 76 -10.30 18.55 -7.57
CA ASN A 76 -11.36 18.69 -6.56
C ASN A 76 -11.24 17.62 -5.46
N TYR A 77 -10.21 17.74 -4.62
CA TYR A 77 -9.91 16.77 -3.57
C TYR A 77 -10.97 16.67 -2.48
N ALA A 78 -11.83 17.70 -2.31
CA ALA A 78 -12.95 17.63 -1.39
C ALA A 78 -13.97 16.58 -1.87
N LEU A 79 -14.34 16.63 -3.16
CA LEU A 79 -15.25 15.68 -3.77
C LEU A 79 -14.66 14.25 -3.85
N VAL A 80 -13.36 14.13 -4.11
CA VAL A 80 -12.68 12.82 -4.07
C VAL A 80 -12.82 12.17 -2.69
N ARG A 81 -12.67 12.93 -1.60
CA ARG A 81 -12.80 12.40 -0.22
C ARG A 81 -14.20 11.97 0.12
N THR A 82 -15.22 12.74 -0.28
CA THR A 82 -16.61 12.35 -0.03
C THR A 82 -16.95 11.06 -0.77
N LEU A 83 -16.63 10.98 -2.07
CA LEU A 83 -16.92 9.81 -2.89
C LEU A 83 -16.13 8.58 -2.45
N THR A 84 -14.84 8.70 -2.17
CA THR A 84 -14.03 7.57 -1.67
C THR A 84 -14.52 7.06 -0.32
N SER A 85 -14.97 7.94 0.59
CA SER A 85 -15.53 7.52 1.89
C SER A 85 -16.85 6.77 1.77
N GLU A 86 -17.66 7.07 0.75
CA GLU A 86 -18.87 6.30 0.44
C GLU A 86 -18.52 4.94 -0.16
N LEU A 87 -17.50 4.90 -1.02
CA LEU A 87 -17.05 3.69 -1.70
C LEU A 87 -16.36 2.69 -0.77
N GLU A 88 -15.78 3.14 0.35
CA GLU A 88 -15.27 2.23 1.38
C GLU A 88 -16.37 1.34 2.00
N ARG A 89 -17.65 1.70 1.83
CA ARG A 89 -18.80 0.91 2.28
C ARG A 89 -19.40 0.02 1.17
N ALA A 90 -18.83 0.02 -0.03
CA ALA A 90 -19.32 -0.79 -1.14
C ALA A 90 -19.14 -2.29 -0.86
N SER A 91 -20.02 -3.12 -1.44
CA SER A 91 -19.97 -4.58 -1.26
C SER A 91 -18.87 -5.26 -2.07
N ASP A 92 -18.39 -4.62 -3.15
CA ASP A 92 -17.34 -5.17 -4.01
C ASP A 92 -15.95 -4.83 -3.44
N PRO A 93 -15.15 -5.83 -3.03
CA PRO A 93 -13.82 -5.60 -2.48
C PRO A 93 -12.86 -4.95 -3.47
N THR A 94 -13.04 -5.16 -4.78
CA THR A 94 -12.16 -4.57 -5.81
C THR A 94 -12.36 -3.05 -5.93
N ILE A 95 -13.61 -2.58 -5.77
CA ILE A 95 -13.96 -1.16 -5.75
C ILE A 95 -13.44 -0.50 -4.47
N VAL A 96 -13.55 -1.19 -3.33
CA VAL A 96 -13.03 -0.72 -2.04
C VAL A 96 -11.50 -0.53 -2.10
N ASP A 97 -10.78 -1.48 -2.69
CA ASP A 97 -9.32 -1.38 -2.84
C ASP A 97 -8.92 -0.22 -3.75
N ALA A 98 -9.62 -0.03 -4.87
CA ALA A 98 -9.39 1.09 -5.77
C ALA A 98 -9.69 2.46 -5.10
N ALA A 99 -10.79 2.55 -4.35
CA ALA A 99 -11.14 3.76 -3.60
C ALA A 99 -10.10 4.08 -2.51
N ARG A 100 -9.59 3.07 -1.80
CA ARG A 100 -8.51 3.24 -0.81
C ARG A 100 -7.21 3.71 -1.45
N ASP A 101 -6.84 3.17 -2.62
CA ASP A 101 -5.63 3.62 -3.30
C ASP A 101 -5.76 5.10 -3.71
N LEU A 102 -6.92 5.50 -4.24
CA LEU A 102 -7.19 6.89 -4.59
C LEU A 102 -7.20 7.80 -3.35
N ALA A 103 -7.78 7.35 -2.23
CA ALA A 103 -7.78 8.08 -0.96
C ALA A 103 -6.36 8.26 -0.39
N ARG A 104 -5.50 7.24 -0.48
CA ARG A 104 -4.10 7.34 -0.05
C ARG A 104 -3.31 8.37 -0.86
N ARG A 105 -3.55 8.45 -2.17
CA ARG A 105 -2.90 9.44 -3.05
C ARG A 105 -3.34 10.87 -2.77
N THR A 106 -4.55 11.06 -2.24
CA THR A 106 -5.15 12.38 -1.94
C THR A 106 -5.13 12.75 -0.46
N ALA A 107 -4.57 11.89 0.39
CA ALA A 107 -4.33 12.21 1.78
C ALA A 107 -3.34 13.38 1.84
N VAL A 108 -3.86 14.56 2.18
CA VAL A 108 -3.00 15.73 2.44
C VAL A 108 -2.17 15.40 3.67
N ASP A 109 -0.85 15.58 3.55
CA ASP A 109 0.05 15.36 4.67
C ASP A 109 -0.32 16.34 5.80
N PRO A 110 -0.77 15.85 6.98
CA PRO A 110 -1.13 16.71 8.10
C PRO A 110 0.02 17.63 8.53
N LEU A 111 1.27 17.25 8.26
CA LEU A 111 2.44 18.08 8.54
C LEU A 111 2.47 19.32 7.63
N GLN A 112 2.12 19.18 6.35
CA GLN A 112 2.10 20.29 5.40
C GLN A 112 1.02 21.32 5.77
N MET A 113 -0.16 20.86 6.19
CA MET A 113 -1.21 21.75 6.71
C MET A 113 -0.76 22.50 7.96
N THR A 114 -0.07 21.82 8.87
CA THR A 114 0.45 22.43 10.10
C THR A 114 1.44 23.55 9.77
N PHE A 115 2.36 23.31 8.84
CA PHE A 115 3.34 24.31 8.42
C PHE A 115 2.70 25.53 7.74
N LEU A 116 1.66 25.28 6.94
CA LEU A 116 0.92 26.33 6.25
C LEU A 116 0.15 27.22 7.24
N VAL A 117 -0.50 26.61 8.23
CA VAL A 117 -1.16 27.34 9.33
C VAL A 117 -0.14 28.14 10.14
N LEU A 118 1.01 27.55 10.47
CA LEU A 118 2.06 28.25 11.22
C LEU A 118 2.59 29.47 10.46
N CYS A 119 2.83 29.34 9.15
CA CYS A 119 3.21 30.46 8.30
C CYS A 119 2.12 31.54 8.26
N ALA A 120 0.85 31.15 8.10
CA ALA A 120 -0.27 32.08 8.09
C ALA A 120 -0.35 32.88 9.41
N VAL A 121 -0.21 32.21 10.55
CA VAL A 121 -0.17 32.85 11.88
C VAL A 121 1.02 33.80 12.01
N ALA A 122 2.22 33.37 11.59
CA ALA A 122 3.41 34.22 11.66
C ALA A 122 3.24 35.51 10.84
N LEU A 123 2.70 35.41 9.62
CA LEU A 123 2.39 36.58 8.78
C LEU A 123 1.34 37.49 9.43
N LEU A 124 0.32 36.90 10.07
CA LEU A 124 -0.72 37.64 10.77
C LEU A 124 -0.15 38.43 11.95
N VAL A 125 0.74 37.80 12.74
CA VAL A 125 1.44 38.45 13.86
C VAL A 125 2.30 39.61 13.37
N ILE A 126 3.10 39.39 12.32
CA ILE A 126 3.93 40.45 11.73
C ILE A 126 3.04 41.60 11.24
N THR A 127 1.98 41.30 10.49
CA THR A 127 1.05 42.32 9.99
C THR A 127 0.42 43.11 11.13
N TYR A 128 -0.03 42.43 12.18
CA TYR A 128 -0.62 43.09 13.35
C TYR A 128 0.36 44.02 14.07
N VAL A 129 1.61 43.56 14.28
CA VAL A 129 2.64 44.33 15.01
C VAL A 129 3.17 45.53 14.21
N TYR A 130 3.24 45.43 12.88
CA TYR A 130 3.87 46.47 12.05
C TYR A 130 2.87 47.39 11.34
N VAL A 131 1.64 46.93 11.07
CA VAL A 131 0.64 47.71 10.31
C VAL A 131 -0.44 48.30 11.22
N LEU A 132 -0.89 47.54 12.23
CA LEU A 132 -1.99 47.97 13.11
C LEU A 132 -1.53 48.62 14.42
N ARG A 133 -0.26 48.45 14.80
CA ARG A 133 0.33 49.03 16.01
C ARG A 133 1.33 50.11 15.63
#